data_AF-A0A973D8N5-F1
#
_entry.id   AF-A0A973D8N5-F1
#
_cell.length_a   1.000
_cell.length_b   1.000
_cell.length_c   1.000
_cell.angle_alpha   90.00
_cell.angle_beta   90.00
_cell.angle_gamma   90.00
#
_symmetry.space_group_name_H-M   'P 1'
#
loop_
_entity.id
_entity.type
_entity.pdbx_description
1 polymer ?
#
loop_
_entity_poly.entity_id
_entity_poly.type
_entity_poly.pdbx_seq_one_letter_code
_entity_poly.pdbx_strand_id
1 'polypeptide(L)'
;MRFVALTILVIVALATFSIGEVLGLSLEKVSETASPRLSKKVFEQLWQQDVHLDEVTIQIDGELRARIAKRAKIAVSRDPVRIFRIQAVDTRKALGHALILDEVGKYRPITFLVALDSKDRVIDLQVLVYREHIGQAIRSPRFTRQFREKDAQSMLKLHRDIRNLAGATLSARASVRAVRRALATIRETVRSEMDLEWQPAVLDKTLGPSDVGRASEKAHKSMTRARPAMGTILRIEAYGADAARAIDAAFADVDRLENLLSRWRPGTDVVRVEQAAVATPVPVSSATIRCVQAALSAARDSEGAFDPTLVSDGYKKVIVDESASTITLLADDLVLDLGGIAKGFALDRAAEILESNGISAALLDFGGQLLALDPP
;
A
#
# COMPACT_ATOMS: atom_id res chain seq x y z
N MET A 1 54.31 -43.98 8.19
CA MET A 1 52.83 -43.98 8.04
C MET A 1 52.31 -42.79 8.83
N ARG A 2 52.07 -41.63 8.18
CA ARG A 2 50.85 -41.17 7.49
C ARG A 2 49.95 -40.31 8.41
N PHE A 3 49.97 -38.99 8.11
CA PHE A 3 48.97 -37.92 8.31
C PHE A 3 48.62 -37.48 9.77
N VAL A 4 48.82 -36.21 10.22
CA VAL A 4 48.30 -34.88 9.76
C VAL A 4 46.77 -34.86 9.95
N ALA A 5 46.07 -33.95 10.65
CA ALA A 5 46.25 -32.50 10.86
C ALA A 5 45.24 -31.94 11.90
N LEU A 6 45.66 -30.87 12.61
CA LEU A 6 44.97 -29.56 12.78
C LEU A 6 43.56 -29.48 13.44
N THR A 7 43.22 -28.57 14.37
CA THR A 7 43.92 -27.44 15.00
C THR A 7 43.18 -27.09 16.29
N ILE A 8 43.77 -27.36 17.44
CA ILE A 8 43.50 -26.63 18.69
C ILE A 8 44.74 -25.76 18.87
N LEU A 9 44.64 -24.48 18.52
CA LEU A 9 45.68 -23.52 18.85
C LEU A 9 45.08 -22.12 19.01
N VAL A 10 45.45 -21.52 20.14
CA VAL A 10 45.40 -20.09 20.48
C VAL A 10 44.08 -19.57 21.07
N ILE A 11 43.87 -19.92 22.33
CA ILE A 11 43.56 -18.92 23.36
C ILE A 11 44.87 -18.16 23.61
N VAL A 12 44.92 -16.84 23.44
CA VAL A 12 45.64 -15.86 24.28
C VAL A 12 45.27 -14.42 23.84
N ALA A 13 44.70 -13.70 24.79
CA ALA A 13 44.81 -12.27 25.08
C ALA A 13 44.63 -11.20 23.97
N LEU A 14 43.60 -10.38 24.21
CA LEU A 14 43.63 -8.91 24.22
C LEU A 14 45.03 -8.28 24.14
N ALA A 15 45.31 -7.58 23.04
CA ALA A 15 45.88 -6.23 23.05
C ALA A 15 46.00 -5.67 21.61
N THR A 16 45.34 -4.52 21.39
CA THR A 16 45.77 -3.38 20.56
C THR A 16 46.07 -3.55 19.05
N PHE A 17 45.41 -2.68 18.30
CA PHE A 17 45.81 -2.05 17.03
C PHE A 17 45.43 -2.73 15.70
N SER A 18 44.34 -2.19 15.13
CA SER A 18 44.15 -1.65 13.77
C SER A 18 44.73 -2.39 12.56
N ILE A 19 43.84 -2.69 11.61
CA ILE A 19 43.93 -2.68 10.13
C ILE A 19 42.57 -3.29 9.72
N GLY A 20 41.58 -2.58 9.18
CA GLY A 20 41.67 -1.78 7.95
C GLY A 20 41.75 -2.73 6.77
N GLU A 21 40.64 -3.00 6.08
CA GLU A 21 40.53 -3.94 4.93
C GLU A 21 40.45 -5.42 5.30
N VAL A 22 39.32 -6.04 4.95
CA VAL A 22 39.14 -7.42 4.42
C VAL A 22 37.67 -7.88 4.51
N LEU A 23 36.79 -7.17 5.22
CA LEU A 23 35.33 -7.39 5.12
C LEU A 23 34.64 -6.23 4.43
N GLY A 24 34.97 -6.05 3.14
CA GLY A 24 34.13 -5.30 2.22
C GLY A 24 32.91 -6.13 1.88
N LEU A 25 31.81 -5.86 2.57
CA LEU A 25 30.43 -5.79 2.05
C LEU A 25 29.54 -5.42 3.23
N SER A 26 29.42 -4.10 3.42
CA SER A 26 28.51 -3.48 4.36
C SER A 26 27.08 -3.74 3.91
N LEU A 27 26.21 -4.06 4.87
CA LEU A 27 24.76 -4.20 4.70
C LEU A 27 24.15 -2.88 4.18
N GLU A 28 24.03 -2.74 2.86
CA GLU A 28 23.13 -1.77 2.27
C GLU A 28 21.70 -2.23 2.53
N LYS A 29 21.03 -1.53 3.45
CA LYS A 29 19.57 -1.55 3.55
C LYS A 29 19.01 -1.01 2.23
N VAL A 30 18.63 -1.92 1.34
CA VAL A 30 17.77 -1.63 0.19
C VAL A 30 16.42 -1.19 0.72
N SER A 31 16.25 0.14 0.80
CA SER A 31 14.96 0.80 0.98
C SER A 31 14.18 0.70 -0.34
N GLU A 32 13.58 -0.45 -0.61
CA GLU A 32 12.56 -0.60 -1.65
C GLU A 32 11.22 -0.03 -1.14
N THR A 33 11.14 1.30 -1.08
CA THR A 33 9.86 2.00 -1.16
C THR A 33 9.53 2.13 -2.64
N ALA A 34 8.55 1.35 -3.13
CA ALA A 34 8.03 1.45 -4.48
C ALA A 34 7.73 2.92 -4.83
N SER A 35 8.64 3.53 -5.59
CA SER A 35 8.50 4.89 -6.07
C SER A 35 7.46 4.90 -7.20
N PRO A 36 6.50 5.84 -7.21
CA PRO A 36 5.58 5.97 -8.33
C PRO A 36 6.37 6.22 -9.62
N ARG A 37 6.11 5.43 -10.67
CA ARG A 37 6.75 5.55 -11.99
C ARG A 37 6.46 6.95 -12.56
N LEU A 38 7.40 7.88 -12.40
CA LEU A 38 7.22 9.28 -12.75
C LEU A 38 7.97 9.56 -14.06
N SER A 39 7.23 9.90 -15.12
CA SER A 39 7.84 10.19 -16.42
C SER A 39 8.20 11.67 -16.57
N LYS A 40 9.22 11.97 -17.38
CA LYS A 40 9.64 13.34 -17.71
C LYS A 40 8.49 14.20 -18.23
N LYS A 41 7.58 13.60 -19.00
CA LYS A 41 6.39 14.24 -19.56
C LYS A 41 5.50 14.91 -18.52
N VAL A 42 5.41 14.37 -17.30
CA VAL A 42 4.60 14.99 -16.24
C VAL A 42 5.13 16.39 -15.91
N PHE A 43 6.44 16.55 -15.87
CA PHE A 43 7.07 17.86 -15.64
C PHE A 43 6.93 18.77 -16.87
N GLU A 44 7.12 18.24 -18.07
CA GLU A 44 6.96 19.00 -19.32
C GLU A 44 5.53 19.55 -19.46
N GLN A 45 4.52 18.77 -19.06
CA GLN A 45 3.12 19.22 -19.03
C GLN A 45 2.87 20.29 -17.97
N LEU A 46 3.45 20.15 -16.78
CA LEU A 46 3.30 21.11 -15.69
C LEU A 46 3.94 22.47 -16.03
N TRP A 47 5.09 22.47 -16.70
CA TRP A 47 5.81 23.68 -17.11
C TRP A 47 5.53 24.12 -18.56
N GLN A 48 4.70 23.37 -19.28
CA GLN A 48 4.27 23.60 -20.67
C GLN A 48 5.45 23.82 -21.64
N GLN A 49 6.57 23.15 -21.40
CA GLN A 49 7.80 23.23 -22.18
C GLN A 49 8.72 22.06 -21.86
N ASP A 50 9.74 21.84 -22.69
CA ASP A 50 10.78 20.87 -22.38
C ASP A 50 11.64 21.32 -21.20
N VAL A 51 11.88 20.38 -20.29
CA VAL A 51 12.61 20.66 -19.05
C VAL A 51 13.83 19.77 -18.87
N HIS A 52 14.87 20.34 -18.29
CA HIS A 52 15.96 19.60 -17.66
C HIS A 52 15.66 19.40 -16.19
N LEU A 53 15.98 18.21 -15.68
CA LEU A 53 15.60 17.75 -14.35
C LEU A 53 16.82 17.22 -13.63
N ASP A 54 17.15 17.86 -12.52
CA ASP A 54 18.05 17.33 -11.51
C ASP A 54 17.23 16.98 -10.26
N GLU A 55 17.66 15.99 -9.50
CA GLU A 55 17.02 15.62 -8.24
C GLU A 55 18.01 15.56 -7.07
N VAL A 56 17.46 15.67 -5.87
CA VAL A 56 18.14 15.40 -4.60
C VAL A 56 17.14 14.79 -3.63
N THR A 57 17.58 13.85 -2.80
CA THR A 57 16.76 13.27 -1.73
C THR A 57 17.32 13.69 -0.39
N ILE A 58 16.49 14.34 0.44
CA ILE A 58 16.92 14.88 1.73
C ILE A 58 16.18 14.15 2.85
N GLN A 59 16.93 13.68 3.84
CA GLN A 59 16.36 13.18 5.10
C GLN A 59 15.88 14.35 5.96
N ILE A 60 14.64 14.26 6.47
CA ILE A 60 14.03 15.33 7.25
C ILE A 60 14.14 15.01 8.74
N ASP A 61 15.30 15.30 9.33
CA ASP A 61 15.60 15.02 10.74
C ASP A 61 16.18 16.25 11.47
N GLY A 62 16.54 16.03 12.74
CA GLY A 62 17.22 17.02 13.59
C GLY A 62 16.62 18.43 13.58
N GLU A 63 17.50 19.42 13.43
CA GLU A 63 17.13 20.83 13.38
C GLU A 63 16.34 21.20 12.12
N LEU A 64 16.66 20.60 10.98
CA LEU A 64 15.98 20.87 9.71
C LEU A 64 14.48 20.57 9.84
N ARG A 65 14.14 19.40 10.40
CA ARG A 65 12.76 19.02 10.69
C ARG A 65 12.07 20.03 11.61
N ALA A 66 12.74 20.51 12.64
CA ALA A 66 12.19 21.48 13.58
C ALA A 66 11.90 22.84 12.90
N ARG A 67 12.81 23.32 12.04
CA ARG A 67 12.60 24.55 11.27
C ARG A 67 11.45 24.42 10.26
N ILE A 68 11.38 23.31 9.53
CA ILE A 68 10.28 23.03 8.59
C ILE A 68 8.95 22.96 9.35
N ALA A 69 8.88 22.24 10.48
CA ALA A 69 7.66 22.13 11.28
C ALA A 69 7.18 23.49 11.81
N LYS A 70 8.12 24.32 12.30
CA LYS A 70 7.82 25.68 12.78
C LYS A 70 7.27 26.56 11.66
N ARG A 71 7.88 26.52 10.47
CA ARG A 71 7.46 27.33 9.31
C ARG A 71 6.14 26.87 8.72
N ALA A 72 5.97 25.55 8.53
CA ALA A 72 4.76 24.97 7.98
C ALA A 72 3.58 24.96 8.98
N LYS A 73 3.86 25.12 10.28
CA LYS A 73 2.88 25.05 11.38
C LYS A 73 2.11 23.73 11.38
N ILE A 74 2.83 22.63 11.17
CA ILE A 74 2.32 21.25 11.15
C ILE A 74 3.35 20.34 11.81
N ALA A 75 2.90 19.17 12.27
CA ALA A 75 3.81 18.07 12.55
C ALA A 75 4.40 17.57 11.21
N VAL A 76 5.71 17.33 11.19
CA VAL A 76 6.45 16.89 9.99
C VAL A 76 6.98 15.49 10.24
N SER A 77 6.77 14.58 9.29
CA SER A 77 7.33 13.23 9.35
C SER A 77 8.85 13.23 9.15
N ARG A 78 9.52 12.15 9.55
CA ARG A 78 10.95 11.93 9.27
C ARG A 78 11.20 11.39 7.86
N ASP A 79 10.14 11.05 7.12
CA ASP A 79 10.26 10.48 5.78
C ASP A 79 11.07 11.41 4.86
N PRO A 80 11.94 10.84 4.02
CA PRO A 80 12.74 11.62 3.08
C PRO A 80 11.84 12.38 2.10
N VAL A 81 12.35 13.50 1.62
CA VAL A 81 11.69 14.30 0.58
C VAL A 81 12.58 14.31 -0.65
N ARG A 82 12.02 13.89 -1.79
CA ARG A 82 12.67 14.02 -3.09
C ARG A 82 12.34 15.39 -3.67
N ILE A 83 13.35 16.14 -4.07
CA ILE A 83 13.21 17.48 -4.64
C ILE A 83 13.80 17.44 -6.05
N PHE A 84 13.04 17.96 -7.01
CA PHE A 84 13.46 18.14 -8.39
C PHE A 84 13.70 19.62 -8.65
N ARG A 85 14.83 19.93 -9.26
CA ARG A 85 15.14 21.24 -9.83
C ARG A 85 14.78 21.22 -11.30
N ILE A 86 13.95 22.18 -11.69
CA ILE A 86 13.40 22.26 -13.05
C ILE A 86 14.02 23.45 -13.78
N GLN A 87 14.66 23.18 -14.91
CA GLN A 87 15.30 24.20 -15.74
C GLN A 87 14.84 24.10 -17.19
N ALA A 88 14.84 25.23 -17.91
CA ALA A 88 14.63 25.22 -19.35
C ALA A 88 15.81 24.51 -20.04
N VAL A 89 15.53 23.65 -21.02
CA VAL A 89 16.57 22.90 -21.75
C VAL A 89 17.54 23.87 -22.45
N ASP A 90 17.00 24.88 -23.13
CA ASP A 90 17.80 25.74 -24.01
C ASP A 90 18.67 26.76 -23.25
N THR A 91 18.14 27.32 -22.16
CA THR A 91 18.77 28.45 -21.45
C THR A 91 19.33 28.07 -20.08
N ARG A 92 19.05 26.85 -19.60
CA ARG A 92 19.28 26.42 -18.20
C ARG A 92 18.68 27.36 -17.14
N LYS A 93 17.78 28.26 -17.55
CA LYS A 93 17.07 29.17 -16.65
C LYS A 93 16.23 28.38 -15.67
N ALA A 94 16.31 28.73 -14.38
CA ALA A 94 15.51 28.11 -13.34
C ALA A 94 14.02 28.40 -13.56
N LEU A 95 13.24 27.33 -13.76
CA LEU A 95 11.80 27.39 -13.98
C LEU A 95 11.01 27.15 -12.68
N GLY A 96 11.58 26.40 -11.75
CA GLY A 96 10.93 26.08 -10.48
C GLY A 96 11.46 24.80 -9.85
N HIS A 97 10.66 24.27 -8.92
CA HIS A 97 10.97 23.02 -8.21
C HIS A 97 9.74 22.14 -8.13
N ALA A 98 9.95 20.83 -8.04
CA ALA A 98 8.89 19.88 -7.69
C ALA A 98 9.32 19.03 -6.51
N LEU A 99 8.37 18.62 -5.67
CA LEU A 99 8.65 17.83 -4.48
C LEU A 99 7.75 16.62 -4.44
N ILE A 100 8.33 15.45 -4.16
CA ILE A 100 7.59 14.24 -3.81
C ILE A 100 7.76 14.01 -2.31
N LEU A 101 6.64 13.97 -1.60
CA LEU A 101 6.62 13.78 -0.15
C LEU A 101 5.37 13.04 0.30
N ASP A 102 5.49 12.42 1.47
CA ASP A 102 4.41 11.69 2.12
C ASP A 102 3.80 12.49 3.26
N GLU A 103 2.47 12.54 3.29
CA GLU A 103 1.71 13.10 4.40
C GLU A 103 0.68 12.09 4.91
N VAL A 104 0.76 11.77 6.20
CA VAL A 104 -0.22 10.91 6.86
C VAL A 104 -1.56 11.62 6.88
N GLY A 105 -2.63 11.01 6.35
CA GLY A 105 -3.97 11.57 6.42
C GLY A 105 -4.54 11.49 7.85
N LYS A 106 -4.67 10.26 8.33
CA LYS A 106 -5.02 9.84 9.69
C LYS A 106 -4.32 8.54 10.08
N TYR A 107 -4.13 7.60 9.14
CA TYR A 107 -3.62 6.27 9.48
C TYR A 107 -2.49 5.78 8.57
N ARG A 108 -2.48 6.19 7.29
CA ARG A 108 -1.45 5.79 6.32
C ARG A 108 -0.97 6.99 5.48
N PRO A 109 0.28 6.99 4.99
CA PRO A 109 0.80 8.09 4.20
C PRO A 109 0.14 8.17 2.81
N ILE A 110 -0.12 9.41 2.37
CA ILE A 110 -0.51 9.74 1.00
C ILE A 110 0.69 10.43 0.36
N THR A 111 1.12 9.95 -0.81
CA THR A 111 2.24 10.51 -1.57
C THR A 111 1.74 11.60 -2.51
N PHE A 112 2.32 12.79 -2.41
CA PHE A 112 1.97 13.95 -3.22
C PHE A 112 3.15 14.40 -4.08
N LEU A 113 2.85 14.89 -5.30
CA LEU A 113 3.74 15.73 -6.09
C LEU A 113 3.27 17.18 -5.95
N VAL A 114 4.13 18.06 -5.44
CA VAL A 114 3.88 19.51 -5.36
C VAL A 114 4.80 20.21 -6.34
N ALA A 115 4.22 20.89 -7.35
CA ALA A 115 4.97 21.65 -8.34
C ALA A 115 4.93 23.15 -8.00
N LEU A 116 6.09 23.80 -8.03
CA LEU A 116 6.29 25.19 -7.62
C LEU A 116 7.03 25.97 -8.72
N ASP A 117 6.58 27.18 -9.03
CA ASP A 117 7.25 28.06 -9.98
C ASP A 117 8.57 28.63 -9.41
N SER A 118 9.27 29.42 -10.22
CA SER A 118 10.54 30.05 -9.83
C SER A 118 10.45 31.01 -8.64
N LYS A 119 9.23 31.46 -8.28
CA LYS A 119 8.91 32.32 -7.15
C LYS A 119 8.31 31.54 -5.96
N ASP A 120 8.40 30.21 -5.98
CA ASP A 120 7.85 29.31 -4.98
C ASP A 120 6.31 29.38 -4.85
N ARG A 121 5.61 29.73 -5.93
CA ARG A 121 4.14 29.65 -6.01
C ARG A 121 3.72 28.31 -6.59
N VAL A 122 2.63 27.73 -6.08
CA VAL A 122 2.16 26.42 -6.51
C VAL A 122 1.63 26.47 -7.94
N ILE A 123 2.19 25.65 -8.82
CA ILE A 123 1.70 25.40 -10.19
C ILE A 123 0.58 24.37 -10.16
N ASP A 124 0.80 23.25 -9.46
CA ASP A 124 -0.20 22.21 -9.25
C ASP A 124 0.16 21.30 -8.07
N LEU A 125 -0.84 20.52 -7.65
CA LEU A 125 -0.72 19.45 -6.69
C LEU A 125 -1.31 18.17 -7.29
N GLN A 126 -0.52 17.09 -7.33
CA GLN A 126 -1.00 15.77 -7.75
C GLN A 126 -0.91 14.77 -6.61
N VAL A 127 -1.89 13.87 -6.53
CA VAL A 127 -1.84 12.70 -5.63
C VAL A 127 -1.23 11.55 -6.43
N LEU A 128 -0.06 11.08 -6.03
CA LEU A 128 0.63 9.99 -6.70
C LEU A 128 0.18 8.63 -6.17
N VAL A 129 0.11 8.49 -4.84
CA VAL A 129 -0.28 7.25 -4.18
C VAL A 129 -1.21 7.54 -3.01
N TYR A 130 -2.37 6.89 -3.00
CA TYR A 130 -3.36 7.00 -1.93
C TYR A 130 -3.51 5.66 -1.20
N ARG A 131 -3.04 5.60 0.05
CA ARG A 131 -2.98 4.36 0.85
C ARG A 131 -3.93 4.35 2.06
N GLU A 132 -4.72 5.39 2.27
CA GLU A 132 -5.65 5.48 3.40
C GLU A 132 -6.82 4.51 3.26
N HIS A 133 -7.19 3.85 4.37
CA HIS A 133 -8.27 2.85 4.40
C HIS A 133 -9.65 3.48 4.63
N ILE A 134 -9.71 4.72 5.15
CA ILE A 134 -10.95 5.48 5.36
C ILE A 134 -10.87 6.81 4.60
N GLY A 135 -11.94 7.09 3.84
CA GLY A 135 -12.06 8.28 3.00
C GLY A 135 -11.80 7.99 1.52
N GLN A 136 -11.85 9.05 0.71
CA GLN A 136 -11.64 8.96 -0.74
C GLN A 136 -10.38 9.71 -1.16
N ALA A 137 -9.70 9.22 -2.20
CA ALA A 137 -8.63 9.94 -2.88
C ALA A 137 -9.16 11.25 -3.50
N ILE A 138 -8.32 12.29 -3.53
CA ILE A 138 -8.62 13.51 -4.27
C ILE A 138 -8.49 13.20 -5.76
N ARG A 139 -9.62 12.92 -6.41
CA ARG A 139 -9.68 12.64 -7.86
C ARG A 139 -10.08 13.85 -8.70
N SER A 140 -10.54 14.93 -8.06
CA SER A 140 -11.11 16.08 -8.75
C SER A 140 -10.03 17.13 -9.08
N PRO A 141 -9.76 17.41 -10.37
CA PRO A 141 -8.87 18.50 -10.75
C PRO A 141 -9.38 19.87 -10.26
N ARG A 142 -10.69 20.02 -10.03
CA ARG A 142 -11.26 21.25 -9.46
C ARG A 142 -10.76 21.50 -8.05
N PHE A 143 -10.50 20.44 -7.27
CA PHE A 143 -9.99 20.57 -5.92
C PHE A 143 -8.51 20.98 -5.91
N THR A 144 -7.66 20.30 -6.69
CA THR A 144 -6.22 20.57 -6.73
C THR A 144 -5.92 21.96 -7.31
N ARG A 145 -6.73 22.43 -8.26
CA ARG A 145 -6.64 23.79 -8.79
C ARG A 145 -6.79 24.89 -7.75
N GLN A 146 -7.41 24.62 -6.60
CA GLN A 146 -7.51 25.60 -5.51
C GLN A 146 -6.15 25.96 -4.90
N PHE A 147 -5.12 25.13 -5.09
CA PHE A 147 -3.78 25.42 -4.60
C PHE A 147 -2.97 26.30 -5.54
N ARG A 148 -3.39 26.47 -6.81
CA ARG A 148 -2.63 27.24 -7.79
C ARG A 148 -2.39 28.67 -7.32
N GLU A 149 -1.20 29.17 -7.64
CA GLU A 149 -0.70 30.50 -7.31
C GLU A 149 -0.51 30.79 -5.80
N LYS A 150 -0.87 29.85 -4.92
CA LYS A 150 -0.62 29.98 -3.48
C LYS A 150 0.86 29.82 -3.17
N ASP A 151 1.28 30.48 -2.11
CA ASP A 151 2.66 30.56 -1.64
C ASP A 151 2.74 30.36 -0.12
N ALA A 152 3.93 30.58 0.45
CA ALA A 152 4.18 30.44 1.88
C ALA A 152 3.42 31.46 2.77
N GLN A 153 2.93 32.57 2.20
CA GLN A 153 2.16 33.59 2.92
C GLN A 153 0.65 33.32 2.85
N SER A 154 0.23 32.54 1.87
CA SER A 154 -1.16 32.12 1.69
C SER A 154 -1.67 31.34 2.91
N MET A 155 -2.95 31.55 3.26
CA MET A 155 -3.50 31.00 4.50
C MET A 155 -3.51 29.47 4.52
N LEU A 156 -3.82 28.83 3.38
CA LEU A 156 -3.78 27.37 3.21
C LEU A 156 -4.56 26.65 4.32
N LYS A 157 -5.80 27.02 4.57
CA LYS A 157 -6.68 26.37 5.57
C LYS A 157 -7.92 25.80 4.91
N LEU A 158 -8.19 24.52 5.20
CA LEU A 158 -9.42 23.86 4.76
C LEU A 158 -10.65 24.57 5.36
N HIS A 159 -11.74 24.66 4.59
CA HIS A 159 -13.00 25.35 4.90
C HIS A 159 -12.93 26.88 5.00
N ARG A 160 -11.78 27.49 4.74
CA ARG A 160 -11.63 28.94 4.71
C ARG A 160 -11.00 29.41 3.41
N ASP A 161 -9.83 28.85 3.08
CA ASP A 161 -9.08 29.19 1.86
C ASP A 161 -9.13 28.05 0.82
N ILE A 162 -9.23 26.80 1.29
CA ILE A 162 -9.43 25.62 0.43
C ILE A 162 -10.80 25.03 0.75
N ARG A 163 -11.70 24.96 -0.24
CA ARG A 163 -13.00 24.30 -0.06
C ARG A 163 -12.79 22.80 0.05
N ASN A 164 -13.44 22.19 1.03
CA ASN A 164 -13.35 20.76 1.26
C ASN A 164 -14.09 19.97 0.16
N LEU A 165 -13.72 18.71 0.01
CA LEU A 165 -14.35 17.75 -0.88
C LEU A 165 -15.09 16.69 -0.04
N ALA A 166 -16.39 16.53 -0.26
CA ALA A 166 -17.20 15.54 0.46
C ALA A 166 -16.62 14.13 0.29
N GLY A 167 -16.60 13.34 1.37
CA GLY A 167 -16.00 11.99 1.37
C GLY A 167 -14.47 11.95 1.34
N ALA A 168 -13.78 13.07 1.06
CA ALA A 168 -12.32 13.15 0.95
C ALA A 168 -11.68 14.07 2.01
N THR A 169 -12.37 14.33 3.13
CA THR A 169 -11.91 15.29 4.16
C THR A 169 -10.51 14.98 4.70
N LEU A 170 -10.17 13.70 4.91
CA LEU A 170 -8.84 13.31 5.41
C LEU A 170 -7.74 13.61 4.40
N SER A 171 -7.96 13.22 3.14
CA SER A 171 -7.07 13.47 2.01
C SER A 171 -6.93 14.97 1.72
N ALA A 172 -8.03 15.72 1.84
CA ALA A 172 -8.05 17.17 1.70
C ALA A 172 -7.23 17.87 2.80
N ARG A 173 -7.32 17.43 4.05
CA ARG A 173 -6.45 17.93 5.13
C ARG A 173 -4.98 17.57 4.88
N ALA A 174 -4.70 16.36 4.42
CA ALA A 174 -3.35 15.93 4.07
C ALA A 174 -2.75 16.78 2.94
N SER A 175 -3.53 17.07 1.89
CA SER A 175 -3.06 17.92 0.78
C SER A 175 -2.66 19.32 1.21
N VAL A 176 -3.42 19.93 2.14
CA VAL A 176 -3.08 21.22 2.73
C VAL A 176 -1.75 21.16 3.50
N ARG A 177 -1.53 20.09 4.27
CA ARG A 177 -0.26 19.87 4.97
C ARG A 177 0.88 19.63 3.99
N ALA A 178 0.66 18.87 2.92
CA ALA A 178 1.64 18.56 1.90
C ALA A 178 2.17 19.83 1.22
N VAL A 179 1.27 20.73 0.80
CA VAL A 179 1.65 22.01 0.20
C VAL A 179 2.42 22.89 1.20
N ARG A 180 1.96 22.97 2.45
CA ARG A 180 2.67 23.72 3.50
C ARG A 180 4.07 23.17 3.77
N ARG A 181 4.20 21.84 3.85
CA ARG A 181 5.48 21.16 4.02
C ARG A 181 6.39 21.46 2.85
N ALA A 182 5.91 21.29 1.61
CA ALA A 182 6.69 21.54 0.41
C ALA A 182 7.26 22.97 0.35
N LEU A 183 6.41 23.97 0.60
CA LEU A 183 6.82 25.38 0.62
C LEU A 183 7.85 25.65 1.73
N ALA A 184 7.66 25.07 2.91
CA ALA A 184 8.62 25.20 4.01
C ALA A 184 9.94 24.48 3.71
N THR A 185 9.89 23.29 3.12
CA THR A 185 11.07 22.51 2.73
C THR A 185 11.91 23.27 1.72
N ILE A 186 11.34 23.81 0.64
CA ILE A 186 12.09 24.64 -0.32
C ILE A 186 12.74 25.84 0.35
N ARG A 187 12.02 26.49 1.27
CA ARG A 187 12.54 27.67 1.96
C ARG A 187 13.73 27.36 2.87
N GLU A 188 13.70 26.20 3.54
CA GLU A 188 14.70 25.76 4.53
C GLU A 188 15.82 24.88 3.93
N THR A 189 15.78 24.63 2.62
CA THR A 189 16.81 23.84 1.92
C THR A 189 17.35 24.65 0.74
N VAL A 190 16.64 24.63 -0.39
CA VAL A 190 17.03 25.26 -1.65
C VAL A 190 17.25 26.76 -1.53
N ARG A 191 16.42 27.47 -0.73
CA ARG A 191 16.51 28.93 -0.59
C ARG A 191 17.37 29.40 0.59
N SER A 192 17.83 28.48 1.45
CA SER A 192 18.66 28.82 2.61
C SER A 192 20.15 28.52 2.38
N GLU A 193 20.57 28.42 1.11
CA GLU A 193 21.95 28.14 0.70
C GLU A 193 22.52 26.86 1.33
N MET A 194 21.65 25.89 1.64
CA MET A 194 22.10 24.55 2.01
C MET A 194 22.82 23.94 0.80
N ASP A 195 24.01 23.41 1.02
CA ASP A 195 24.73 22.70 -0.03
C ASP A 195 23.99 21.38 -0.32
N LEU A 196 23.53 21.25 -1.56
CA LEU A 196 22.70 20.13 -2.00
C LEU A 196 23.40 19.51 -3.21
N GLU A 197 23.73 18.23 -3.09
CA GLU A 197 24.31 17.46 -4.19
C GLU A 197 23.21 17.09 -5.19
N TRP A 198 23.08 17.89 -6.24
CA TRP A 198 22.14 17.64 -7.33
C TRP A 198 22.72 16.63 -8.30
N GLN A 199 21.92 15.64 -8.64
CA GLN A 199 22.25 14.65 -9.66
C GLN A 199 21.19 14.66 -10.76
N PRO A 200 21.52 14.24 -12.00
CA PRO A 200 20.52 14.08 -13.05
C PRO A 200 19.36 13.21 -12.57
N ALA A 201 18.13 13.66 -12.76
CA ALA A 201 16.95 12.96 -12.25
C ALA A 201 16.82 11.58 -12.90
N VAL A 202 16.79 10.54 -12.07
CA VAL A 202 16.52 9.18 -12.52
C VAL A 202 15.00 9.01 -12.59
N LEU A 203 14.47 9.26 -13.78
CA LEU A 203 13.08 9.01 -14.12
C LEU A 203 13.00 7.71 -14.92
N ASP A 204 12.08 6.82 -14.55
CA ASP A 204 11.78 5.67 -15.39
C ASP A 204 11.40 6.16 -16.80
N LYS A 205 12.21 5.83 -17.81
CA LYS A 205 11.98 6.24 -19.20
C LYS A 205 10.59 5.78 -19.65
N THR A 206 9.74 6.71 -20.08
CA THR A 206 8.51 6.38 -20.82
C THR A 206 8.35 7.26 -22.06
N LEU A 207 7.96 6.58 -23.14
CA LEU A 207 7.71 6.95 -24.54
C LEU A 207 7.02 8.30 -24.79
N GLY A 208 7.24 8.87 -26.00
CA GLY A 208 6.86 10.20 -26.50
C GLY A 208 5.38 10.36 -26.93
N PRO A 209 4.91 11.58 -27.28
CA PRO A 209 3.49 11.91 -27.50
C PRO A 209 2.91 11.40 -28.83
N SER A 210 3.73 10.91 -29.75
CA SER A 210 3.32 10.35 -31.05
C SER A 210 2.98 8.87 -31.01
N ASP A 211 3.12 8.20 -29.86
CA ASP A 211 2.79 6.78 -29.67
C ASP A 211 1.37 6.56 -29.08
N VAL A 212 0.49 7.55 -29.22
CA VAL A 212 -0.93 7.47 -28.82
C VAL A 212 -1.72 6.43 -29.65
N GLY A 213 -1.09 5.81 -30.64
CA GLY A 213 -1.55 4.55 -31.24
C GLY A 213 -0.34 3.71 -31.65
N ARG A 214 -0.29 2.47 -31.14
CA ARG A 214 0.76 1.44 -31.37
C ARG A 214 1.99 1.47 -30.44
N ALA A 215 1.73 1.47 -29.14
CA ALA A 215 2.52 0.70 -28.16
C ALA A 215 1.58 -0.05 -27.20
N SER A 216 0.60 -0.72 -27.80
CA SER A 216 -0.15 -1.84 -27.20
C SER A 216 0.44 -3.09 -27.82
N GLU A 217 1.40 -3.72 -27.13
CA GLU A 217 1.99 -5.07 -27.33
C GLU A 217 3.40 -5.02 -26.71
N LYS A 218 3.70 -5.25 -25.43
CA LYS A 218 3.13 -6.07 -24.37
C LYS A 218 3.43 -5.42 -23.00
N ALA A 219 2.57 -4.52 -22.53
CA ALA A 219 2.46 -4.21 -21.11
C ALA A 219 1.08 -4.71 -20.69
N HIS A 220 1.02 -5.70 -19.79
CA HIS A 220 -0.24 -6.30 -19.40
C HIS A 220 -1.16 -5.21 -18.84
N LYS A 221 -2.29 -4.99 -19.53
CA LYS A 221 -3.36 -4.09 -19.14
C LYS A 221 -3.76 -4.42 -17.70
N SER A 222 -3.43 -3.55 -16.74
CA SER A 222 -3.84 -3.74 -15.35
C SER A 222 -5.26 -3.25 -15.16
N MET A 223 -6.01 -3.97 -14.33
CA MET A 223 -7.37 -3.63 -13.92
C MET A 223 -7.40 -3.60 -12.40
N THR A 224 -7.91 -2.50 -11.83
CA THR A 224 -8.09 -2.38 -10.38
C THR A 224 -9.56 -2.12 -10.08
N ARG A 225 -10.13 -2.91 -9.16
CA ARG A 225 -11.47 -2.67 -8.63
C ARG A 225 -11.47 -2.85 -7.13
N ALA A 226 -12.37 -2.14 -6.46
CA ALA A 226 -12.58 -2.29 -5.02
C ALA A 226 -14.06 -2.13 -4.68
N ARG A 227 -14.56 -2.96 -3.77
CA ARG A 227 -15.94 -2.85 -3.27
C ARG A 227 -16.06 -3.39 -1.84
N PRO A 228 -17.15 -3.07 -1.12
CA PRO A 228 -17.44 -3.69 0.16
C PRO A 228 -17.69 -5.20 0.02
N ALA A 229 -17.13 -5.98 0.93
CA ALA A 229 -17.31 -7.43 1.07
C ALA A 229 -16.98 -7.84 2.52
N MET A 230 -17.70 -8.84 3.07
CA MET A 230 -17.46 -9.42 4.41
C MET A 230 -17.15 -8.38 5.51
N GLY A 231 -17.94 -7.31 5.58
CA GLY A 231 -17.80 -6.26 6.59
C GLY A 231 -16.61 -5.30 6.43
N THR A 232 -15.89 -5.35 5.31
CA THR A 232 -14.78 -4.44 4.99
C THR A 232 -14.68 -4.16 3.48
N ILE A 233 -13.54 -3.66 2.99
CA ILE A 233 -13.28 -3.43 1.56
C ILE A 233 -12.33 -4.51 1.04
N LEU A 234 -12.73 -5.16 -0.06
CA LEU A 234 -11.84 -5.98 -0.89
C LEU A 234 -11.43 -5.17 -2.11
N ARG A 235 -10.12 -5.03 -2.32
CA ARG A 235 -9.51 -4.44 -3.52
C ARG A 235 -8.70 -5.51 -4.22
N ILE A 236 -8.86 -5.60 -5.54
CA ILE A 236 -8.07 -6.47 -6.40
C ILE A 236 -7.49 -5.62 -7.51
N GLU A 237 -6.18 -5.71 -7.67
CA GLU A 237 -5.43 -5.20 -8.81
C GLU A 237 -4.84 -6.40 -9.55
N ALA A 238 -5.19 -6.57 -10.83
CA ALA A 238 -4.80 -7.76 -11.59
C ALA A 238 -4.31 -7.36 -12.99
N TYR A 239 -3.34 -8.11 -13.52
CA TYR A 239 -2.63 -7.77 -14.75
C TYR A 239 -2.92 -8.81 -15.84
N GLY A 240 -3.52 -8.37 -16.95
CA GLY A 240 -3.82 -9.28 -18.05
C GLY A 240 -5.03 -8.83 -18.88
N ALA A 241 -5.15 -9.40 -20.09
CA ALA A 241 -6.25 -9.08 -21.00
C ALA A 241 -7.63 -9.35 -20.37
N ASP A 242 -7.73 -10.43 -19.59
CA ASP A 242 -8.96 -10.89 -18.93
C ASP A 242 -9.13 -10.41 -17.48
N ALA A 243 -8.26 -9.50 -17.01
CA ALA A 243 -8.23 -9.07 -15.61
C ALA A 243 -9.60 -8.57 -15.10
N ALA A 244 -10.38 -7.86 -15.93
CA ALA A 244 -11.71 -7.40 -15.55
C ALA A 244 -12.68 -8.55 -15.27
N ARG A 245 -12.72 -9.54 -16.16
CA ARG A 245 -13.59 -10.73 -16.03
C ARG A 245 -13.17 -11.58 -14.84
N ALA A 246 -11.87 -11.78 -14.66
CA ALA A 246 -11.31 -12.53 -13.55
C ALA A 246 -11.60 -11.88 -12.19
N ILE A 247 -11.47 -10.54 -12.10
CA ILE A 247 -11.82 -9.78 -10.89
C ILE A 247 -13.31 -9.89 -10.57
N ASP A 248 -14.18 -9.81 -11.58
CA ASP A 248 -15.63 -9.94 -11.38
C ASP A 248 -16.00 -11.36 -10.91
N ALA A 249 -15.35 -12.39 -11.44
CA ALA A 249 -15.51 -13.76 -10.96
C ALA A 249 -15.01 -13.95 -9.52
N ALA A 250 -13.85 -13.39 -9.17
CA ALA A 250 -13.33 -13.42 -7.81
C ALA A 250 -14.28 -12.72 -6.84
N PHE A 251 -14.82 -11.56 -7.21
CA PHE A 251 -15.84 -10.88 -6.43
C PHE A 251 -17.11 -11.70 -6.26
N ALA A 252 -17.61 -12.34 -7.32
CA ALA A 252 -18.78 -13.18 -7.23
C ALA A 252 -18.57 -14.36 -6.26
N ASP A 253 -17.38 -14.96 -6.24
CA ASP A 253 -17.06 -16.02 -5.27
C ASP A 253 -17.00 -15.50 -3.85
N VAL A 254 -16.44 -14.31 -3.61
CA VAL A 254 -16.44 -13.69 -2.27
C VAL A 254 -17.86 -13.40 -1.79
N ASP A 255 -18.76 -12.95 -2.66
CA ASP A 255 -20.19 -12.80 -2.31
C ASP A 255 -20.86 -14.15 -2.01
N ARG A 256 -20.51 -15.19 -2.76
CA ARG A 256 -20.97 -16.56 -2.49
C ARG A 256 -20.48 -17.02 -1.12
N LEU A 257 -19.20 -16.79 -0.78
CA LEU A 257 -18.63 -17.13 0.53
C LEU A 257 -19.30 -16.37 1.67
N GLU A 258 -19.58 -15.08 1.52
CA GLU A 258 -20.35 -14.31 2.50
C GLU A 258 -21.73 -14.93 2.76
N ASN A 259 -22.40 -15.41 1.71
CA ASN A 259 -23.71 -16.07 1.82
C ASN A 259 -23.64 -17.54 2.30
N LEU A 260 -22.45 -18.06 2.60
CA LEU A 260 -22.25 -19.40 3.17
C LEU A 260 -21.69 -19.33 4.60
N LEU A 261 -20.77 -18.40 4.84
CA LEU A 261 -19.94 -18.35 6.05
C LEU A 261 -20.39 -17.30 7.07
N SER A 262 -21.25 -16.36 6.69
CA SER A 262 -21.65 -15.26 7.58
C SER A 262 -22.60 -15.77 8.67
N ARG A 263 -22.18 -15.64 9.93
CA ARG A 263 -23.02 -15.90 11.10
C ARG A 263 -24.14 -14.86 11.32
N TRP A 264 -24.07 -13.73 10.61
CA TRP A 264 -25.03 -12.62 10.75
C TRP A 264 -26.16 -12.67 9.73
N ARG A 265 -26.09 -13.59 8.76
CA ARG A 265 -27.08 -13.73 7.70
C ARG A 265 -27.90 -15.00 7.91
N PRO A 266 -29.24 -14.93 7.89
CA PRO A 266 -30.07 -16.11 8.00
C PRO A 266 -29.88 -17.02 6.78
N GLY A 267 -29.96 -18.34 6.99
CA GLY A 267 -29.92 -19.34 5.91
C GLY A 267 -28.53 -19.70 5.40
N THR A 268 -27.45 -19.11 5.93
CA THR A 268 -26.08 -19.53 5.63
C THR A 268 -25.78 -20.92 6.18
N ASP A 269 -24.74 -21.57 5.66
CA ASP A 269 -24.32 -22.89 6.16
C ASP A 269 -23.99 -22.85 7.65
N VAL A 270 -23.26 -21.81 8.08
CA VAL A 270 -22.91 -21.58 9.49
C VAL A 270 -24.15 -21.51 10.38
N VAL A 271 -25.14 -20.68 10.02
CA VAL A 271 -26.38 -20.55 10.81
C VAL A 271 -27.19 -21.84 10.81
N ARG A 272 -27.24 -22.58 9.69
CA ARG A 272 -27.93 -23.88 9.65
C ARG A 272 -27.28 -24.93 10.54
N VAL A 273 -25.94 -24.95 10.61
CA VAL A 273 -25.18 -25.84 11.50
C VAL A 273 -25.47 -25.51 12.97
N GLU A 274 -25.48 -24.22 13.32
CA GLU A 274 -25.77 -23.77 14.70
C GLU A 274 -27.21 -24.04 15.14
N GLN A 275 -28.18 -23.99 14.22
CA GLN A 275 -29.60 -24.19 14.52
C GLN A 275 -30.04 -25.67 14.56
N ALA A 276 -29.20 -26.58 14.09
CA ALA A 276 -29.52 -28.01 14.08
C ALA A 276 -29.49 -28.59 15.50
N ALA A 277 -30.25 -29.67 15.72
CA ALA A 277 -30.18 -30.40 16.98
C ALA A 277 -28.76 -30.98 17.17
N VAL A 278 -28.30 -31.02 18.43
CA VAL A 278 -26.99 -31.58 18.79
C VAL A 278 -26.78 -32.95 18.17
N ALA A 279 -25.55 -33.21 17.70
CA ALA A 279 -25.14 -34.43 17.03
C ALA A 279 -25.89 -34.75 15.71
N THR A 280 -26.60 -33.78 15.13
CA THR A 280 -27.23 -33.92 13.81
C THR A 280 -26.27 -33.46 12.70
N PRO A 281 -25.91 -34.31 11.73
CA PRO A 281 -25.11 -33.90 10.58
C PRO A 281 -25.89 -32.93 9.68
N VAL A 282 -25.30 -31.78 9.39
CA VAL A 282 -25.90 -30.77 8.51
C VAL A 282 -25.14 -30.73 7.19
N PRO A 283 -25.82 -30.96 6.04
CA PRO A 283 -25.22 -30.80 4.72
C PRO A 283 -24.81 -29.35 4.47
N VAL A 284 -23.56 -29.15 4.04
CA VAL A 284 -22.97 -27.83 3.77
C VAL A 284 -22.20 -27.86 2.46
N SER A 285 -21.85 -26.67 1.95
CA SER A 285 -21.03 -26.57 0.74
C SER A 285 -19.59 -27.02 1.00
N SER A 286 -18.92 -27.49 -0.05
CA SER A 286 -17.49 -27.82 0.00
C SER A 286 -16.61 -26.63 0.41
N ALA A 287 -17.03 -25.40 0.07
CA ALA A 287 -16.32 -24.19 0.52
C ALA A 287 -16.41 -24.00 2.03
N THR A 288 -17.56 -24.30 2.63
CA THR A 288 -17.76 -24.28 4.09
C THR A 288 -16.93 -25.36 4.76
N ILE A 289 -16.91 -26.58 4.22
CA ILE A 289 -16.05 -27.67 4.70
C ILE A 289 -14.60 -27.21 4.78
N ARG A 290 -14.04 -26.71 3.67
CA ARG A 290 -12.63 -26.27 3.63
C ARG A 290 -12.34 -25.12 4.61
N CYS A 291 -13.23 -24.13 4.70
CA CYS A 291 -13.03 -23.01 5.61
C CYS A 291 -13.08 -23.44 7.08
N VAL A 292 -14.00 -24.33 7.44
CA VAL A 292 -14.12 -24.86 8.81
C VAL A 292 -12.94 -25.78 9.13
N GLN A 293 -12.51 -26.64 8.21
CA GLN A 293 -11.31 -27.45 8.38
C GLN A 293 -10.07 -26.60 8.64
N ALA A 294 -9.87 -25.52 7.86
CA ALA A 294 -8.78 -24.57 8.08
C ALA A 294 -8.86 -23.94 9.48
N ALA A 295 -10.07 -23.57 9.94
CA ALA A 295 -10.27 -23.00 11.26
C ALA A 295 -9.93 -24.00 12.38
N LEU A 296 -10.37 -25.25 12.24
CA LEU A 296 -10.09 -26.32 13.19
C LEU A 296 -8.61 -26.72 13.19
N SER A 297 -7.93 -26.65 12.04
CA SER A 297 -6.48 -26.84 11.97
C SER A 297 -5.76 -25.74 12.76
N ALA A 298 -6.07 -24.47 12.47
CA ALA A 298 -5.49 -23.34 13.20
C ALA A 298 -5.74 -23.42 14.71
N ALA A 299 -6.91 -23.91 15.13
CA ALA A 299 -7.21 -24.12 16.54
C ALA A 299 -6.33 -25.21 17.18
N ARG A 300 -6.13 -26.34 16.48
CA ARG A 300 -5.22 -27.41 16.92
C ARG A 300 -3.76 -26.94 16.98
N ASP A 301 -3.29 -26.28 15.92
CA ASP A 301 -1.90 -25.84 15.78
C ASP A 301 -1.53 -24.74 16.79
N SER A 302 -2.53 -24.00 17.26
CA SER A 302 -2.38 -22.97 18.30
C SER A 302 -2.73 -23.46 19.70
N GLU A 303 -2.96 -24.77 19.89
CA GLU A 303 -3.36 -25.38 21.17
C GLU A 303 -4.60 -24.70 21.81
N GLY A 304 -5.54 -24.23 20.98
CA GLY A 304 -6.76 -23.55 21.41
C GLY A 304 -6.62 -22.05 21.67
N ALA A 305 -5.44 -21.44 21.45
CA ALA A 305 -5.28 -19.98 21.54
C ALA A 305 -6.12 -19.24 20.49
N PHE A 306 -6.31 -19.86 19.32
CA PHE A 306 -7.39 -19.55 18.39
C PHE A 306 -8.49 -20.60 18.54
N ASP A 307 -9.74 -20.19 18.71
CA ASP A 307 -10.89 -21.10 18.78
C ASP A 307 -12.07 -20.54 17.96
N PRO A 308 -12.50 -21.20 16.87
CA PRO A 308 -13.59 -20.74 16.04
C PRO A 308 -14.98 -21.05 16.62
N THR A 309 -15.10 -21.51 17.87
CA THR A 309 -16.39 -21.95 18.45
C THR A 309 -16.92 -21.07 19.59
N LEU A 310 -16.22 -19.97 19.90
CA LEU A 310 -16.51 -19.01 20.99
C LEU A 310 -16.59 -19.58 22.41
N VAL A 311 -16.38 -20.89 22.57
CA VAL A 311 -16.29 -21.60 23.83
C VAL A 311 -14.92 -22.26 23.88
N SER A 312 -14.19 -22.11 24.99
CA SER A 312 -12.87 -22.72 25.14
C SER A 312 -12.91 -24.22 24.87
N ASP A 313 -12.02 -24.69 24.00
CA ASP A 313 -11.91 -26.09 23.57
C ASP A 313 -13.14 -26.62 22.80
N GLY A 314 -14.07 -25.75 22.40
CA GLY A 314 -15.26 -26.16 21.67
C GLY A 314 -14.94 -26.69 20.27
N TYR A 315 -13.82 -26.29 19.66
CA TYR A 315 -13.34 -26.83 18.38
C TYR A 315 -13.13 -28.35 18.39
N LYS A 316 -12.88 -28.95 19.57
CA LYS A 316 -12.75 -30.41 19.74
C LYS A 316 -14.09 -31.15 19.61
N LYS A 317 -15.20 -30.41 19.69
CA LYS A 317 -16.58 -30.91 19.61
C LYS A 317 -17.24 -30.65 18.24
N VAL A 318 -16.45 -30.26 17.24
CA VAL A 318 -16.90 -30.06 15.85
C VAL A 318 -16.41 -31.23 15.00
N ILE A 319 -17.34 -31.96 14.39
CA ILE A 319 -17.02 -33.01 13.43
C ILE A 319 -17.24 -32.47 12.02
N VAL A 320 -16.25 -32.69 11.15
CA VAL A 320 -16.36 -32.42 9.72
C VAL A 320 -16.22 -33.75 8.98
N ASP A 321 -17.25 -34.12 8.23
CA ASP A 321 -17.19 -35.25 7.29
C ASP A 321 -17.10 -34.70 5.87
N GLU A 322 -15.91 -34.78 5.29
CA GLU A 322 -15.63 -34.29 3.95
C GLU A 322 -16.28 -35.15 2.86
N SER A 323 -16.39 -36.46 3.07
CA SER A 323 -16.99 -37.38 2.10
C SER A 323 -18.49 -37.18 2.00
N ALA A 324 -19.16 -36.97 3.14
CA ALA A 324 -20.59 -36.66 3.20
C ALA A 324 -20.89 -35.15 3.00
N SER A 325 -19.87 -34.28 3.01
CA SER A 325 -20.02 -32.81 3.02
C SER A 325 -20.94 -32.33 4.14
N THR A 326 -20.73 -32.84 5.35
CA THR A 326 -21.52 -32.47 6.53
C THR A 326 -20.67 -31.93 7.67
N ILE A 327 -21.25 -31.02 8.46
CA ILE A 327 -20.68 -30.57 9.74
C ILE A 327 -21.67 -30.92 10.85
N THR A 328 -21.13 -31.38 11.98
CA THR A 328 -21.90 -31.76 13.17
C THR A 328 -21.32 -31.08 14.41
N LEU A 329 -22.18 -30.43 15.19
CA LEU A 329 -21.85 -29.89 16.51
C LEU A 329 -22.26 -30.89 17.60
N LEU A 330 -21.34 -31.25 18.51
CA LEU A 330 -21.58 -32.23 19.58
C LEU A 330 -22.05 -31.60 20.90
N ALA A 331 -22.24 -30.28 20.94
CA ALA A 331 -22.81 -29.56 22.08
C ALA A 331 -23.69 -28.40 21.58
N ASP A 332 -24.65 -27.98 22.42
CA ASP A 332 -25.68 -26.96 22.13
C ASP A 332 -25.21 -25.52 22.39
N ASP A 333 -24.07 -25.34 23.05
CA ASP A 333 -23.48 -24.04 23.37
C ASP A 333 -22.46 -23.54 22.33
N LEU A 334 -22.17 -24.32 21.29
CA LEU A 334 -21.16 -24.01 20.29
C LEU A 334 -21.68 -23.01 19.25
N VAL A 335 -20.85 -22.02 18.94
CA VAL A 335 -21.16 -21.00 17.92
C VAL A 335 -19.98 -20.85 16.98
N LEU A 336 -20.18 -21.11 15.69
CA LEU A 336 -19.10 -21.06 14.71
C LEU A 336 -18.81 -19.62 14.28
N ASP A 337 -17.69 -19.08 14.76
CA ASP A 337 -17.16 -17.78 14.35
C ASP A 337 -15.92 -17.93 13.47
N LEU A 338 -16.14 -17.75 12.17
CA LEU A 338 -15.09 -17.82 11.16
C LEU A 338 -14.42 -16.46 10.90
N GLY A 339 -14.75 -15.39 11.66
CA GLY A 339 -14.26 -14.04 11.40
C GLY A 339 -12.72 -13.91 11.43
N GLY A 340 -12.06 -14.76 12.21
CA GLY A 340 -10.59 -14.79 12.30
C GLY A 340 -9.89 -15.43 11.08
N ILE A 341 -10.59 -16.20 10.25
CA ILE A 341 -9.98 -16.96 9.15
C ILE A 341 -10.64 -16.72 7.78
N ALA A 342 -11.93 -16.39 7.74
CA ALA A 342 -12.74 -16.39 6.53
C ALA A 342 -12.25 -15.39 5.45
N LYS A 343 -11.66 -14.26 5.84
CA LYS A 343 -11.08 -13.29 4.89
C LYS A 343 -9.79 -13.80 4.24
N GLY A 344 -8.94 -14.50 4.98
CA GLY A 344 -7.75 -15.16 4.43
C GLY A 344 -8.16 -16.24 3.44
N PHE A 345 -9.10 -17.10 3.84
CA PHE A 345 -9.68 -18.10 2.96
C PHE A 345 -10.31 -17.49 1.69
N ALA A 346 -11.02 -16.36 1.81
CA ALA A 346 -11.58 -15.66 0.67
C ALA A 346 -10.52 -15.03 -0.25
N LEU A 347 -9.38 -14.58 0.31
CA LEU A 347 -8.22 -14.12 -0.47
C LEU A 347 -7.60 -15.26 -1.27
N ASP A 348 -7.37 -16.42 -0.63
CA ASP A 348 -6.82 -17.60 -1.30
C ASP A 348 -7.74 -18.06 -2.43
N ARG A 349 -9.06 -18.09 -2.18
CA ARG A 349 -10.07 -18.41 -3.20
C ARG A 349 -10.10 -17.42 -4.35
N ALA A 350 -10.00 -16.13 -4.06
CA ALA A 350 -9.94 -15.10 -5.08
C ALA A 350 -8.66 -15.24 -5.93
N ALA A 351 -7.51 -15.53 -5.32
CA ALA A 351 -6.27 -15.81 -6.00
C ALA A 351 -6.39 -17.02 -6.95
N GLU A 352 -6.89 -18.16 -6.46
CA GLU A 352 -7.11 -19.37 -7.27
C GLU A 352 -8.01 -19.09 -8.49
N ILE A 353 -9.04 -18.24 -8.34
CA ILE A 353 -9.92 -17.84 -9.44
C ILE A 353 -9.18 -16.96 -10.45
N LEU A 354 -8.36 -16.01 -9.99
CA LEU A 354 -7.56 -15.18 -10.88
C LEU A 354 -6.61 -16.05 -11.70
N GLU A 355 -5.86 -16.95 -11.06
CA GLU A 355 -4.93 -17.88 -11.72
C GLU A 355 -5.65 -18.80 -12.72
N SER A 356 -6.80 -19.36 -12.32
CA SER A 356 -7.63 -20.20 -13.20
C SER A 356 -8.18 -19.46 -14.41
N ASN A 357 -8.26 -18.11 -14.34
CA ASN A 357 -8.62 -17.26 -15.47
C ASN A 357 -7.38 -16.69 -16.20
N GLY A 358 -6.20 -17.27 -15.99
CA GLY A 358 -4.97 -16.91 -16.68
C GLY A 358 -4.32 -15.63 -16.17
N ILE A 359 -4.65 -15.18 -14.96
CA ILE A 359 -4.05 -14.02 -14.32
C ILE A 359 -3.03 -14.48 -13.27
N SER A 360 -1.75 -14.47 -13.64
CA SER A 360 -0.65 -14.87 -12.75
C SER A 360 -0.12 -13.73 -11.88
N ALA A 361 -0.32 -12.48 -12.29
CA ALA A 361 0.16 -11.29 -11.57
C ALA A 361 -1.03 -10.48 -11.01
N ALA A 362 -1.10 -10.36 -9.69
CA ALA A 362 -2.14 -9.61 -8.99
C ALA A 362 -1.74 -9.21 -7.55
N LEU A 363 -2.37 -8.17 -7.03
CA LEU A 363 -2.33 -7.76 -5.62
C LEU A 363 -3.75 -7.65 -5.09
N LEU A 364 -4.02 -8.37 -4.00
CA LEU A 364 -5.30 -8.36 -3.31
C LEU A 364 -5.11 -7.74 -1.91
N ASP A 365 -6.03 -6.85 -1.53
CA ASP A 365 -6.11 -6.23 -0.21
C ASP A 365 -7.53 -6.41 0.34
N PHE A 366 -7.67 -7.21 1.39
CA PHE A 366 -8.93 -7.45 2.07
C PHE A 366 -8.91 -6.85 3.48
N GLY A 367 -9.27 -5.58 3.59
CA GLY A 367 -9.30 -4.87 4.88
C GLY A 367 -7.94 -4.83 5.60
N GLY A 368 -6.84 -4.80 4.84
CA GLY A 368 -5.47 -4.77 5.35
C GLY A 368 -4.75 -6.13 5.33
N GLN A 369 -5.45 -7.24 5.05
CA GLN A 369 -4.82 -8.53 4.75
C GLN A 369 -4.39 -8.52 3.28
N LEU A 370 -3.09 -8.73 3.03
CA LEU A 370 -2.50 -8.63 1.69
C LEU A 370 -2.13 -10.01 1.16
N LEU A 371 -2.44 -10.24 -0.11
CA LEU A 371 -1.96 -11.38 -0.87
C LEU A 371 -1.44 -10.88 -2.21
N ALA A 372 -0.19 -11.21 -2.53
CA ALA A 372 0.43 -10.89 -3.81
C ALA A 372 0.72 -12.18 -4.57
N LEU A 373 0.36 -12.20 -5.84
CA LEU A 373 0.79 -13.21 -6.80
C LEU A 373 2.12 -12.78 -7.44
N ASP A 374 2.43 -13.28 -8.65
CA ASP A 374 3.66 -12.95 -9.34
C ASP A 374 3.79 -11.43 -9.62
N PRO A 375 5.03 -10.92 -9.71
CA PRO A 375 5.26 -9.57 -10.19
C PRO A 375 4.82 -9.42 -11.66
N PRO A 376 4.28 -8.24 -12.05
CA PRO A 376 3.71 -7.98 -13.39
C PRO A 376 4.72 -7.74 -14.52
#